data_AF-A0A2T8MJ37-F1
#
_entry.id   AF-A0A2T8MJ37-F1
#
_cell.length_a   1.000
_cell.length_b   1.000
_cell.length_c   1.000
_cell.angle_alpha   90.00
_cell.angle_beta   90.00
_cell.angle_gamma   90.00
#
_symmetry.space_group_name_H-M   'P 1'
#
loop_
_entity.id
_entity.type
_entity.pdbx_description
1 polymer ?
#
loop_
_entity_poly.entity_id
_entity_poly.type
_entity_poly.pdbx_seq_one_letter_code
_entity_poly.pdbx_strand_id
1 'polypeptide(L)'
;MGNTFSMQASHKLGFLHHIRLVPLFSSILGGILLLFALSAGLAGYFLLQADRDQRDVTDEIQVRMGLSNSANHLRTARINMIHAGAASRIAEMDEMKANIAAAETRIKQSQDGFNAYMSRAVKTPADDALDNELNARYTAYINGLQPMLKFAKNGMFEAIINHENEQAKQLDAAYNHVLLKAIELRTERARLLSEQAYQRTQLGMMFMIGAFTLALVLTLMTFMVLRRTVIQPLQQSASRIERIAAGDLTMADEPTGRSEIGRLSHHLQQMQHALQQTVGAVRQGAEEIYRGTSEITAGNTDLSSRTEQQAAAIEQTAASMEQLTATVKQNADNAHHASKLAEDASGKASRGGQMVSGVVQTMGNISTSSKKISEITAVINSIAFQTNILALNAAVEAARAGEQGRGFAVVASEVRTLASRSAQAAKEIEGLIGASVSLIEQGSEEVIAAGSTMNEIVDAVKRVTDIMLDIAAASDEQSRGIVQVSQAISEMDKVTQQNASLVEEASAAAASLEEQAARLTQAVDAFHLQDTGATMRSSFL
;
A
#
# COMPACT_ATOMS: atom_id res chain seq x y z
N MET A 1 13.38 24.22 36.62
CA MET A 1 12.45 25.32 36.91
C MET A 1 11.89 25.81 35.58
N GLY A 2 10.58 25.74 35.39
CA GLY A 2 9.92 26.16 34.14
C GLY A 2 8.94 25.12 33.58
N ASN A 3 7.98 24.64 34.38
CA ASN A 3 6.85 23.85 33.91
C ASN A 3 5.87 24.78 33.18
N THR A 4 5.87 24.79 31.85
CA THR A 4 4.76 25.30 31.05
C THR A 4 3.90 24.12 30.60
N PHE A 5 2.97 23.71 31.47
CA PHE A 5 1.83 22.90 31.09
C PHE A 5 0.99 23.72 30.10
N SER A 6 1.10 23.38 28.81
CA SER A 6 0.10 23.79 27.83
C SER A 6 -1.20 23.09 28.18
N MET A 7 -2.10 23.78 28.88
CA MET A 7 -3.49 23.37 29.03
C MET A 7 -4.09 23.28 27.62
N GLN A 8 -4.16 22.06 27.06
CA GLN A 8 -5.13 21.74 26.03
C GLN A 8 -6.50 22.13 26.59
N ALA A 9 -7.09 23.18 26.03
CA ALA A 9 -8.45 23.56 26.32
C ALA A 9 -9.33 22.34 26.00
N SER A 10 -9.76 21.64 27.04
CA SER A 10 -10.81 20.63 26.97
C SER A 10 -12.04 21.34 26.41
N HIS A 11 -12.26 21.22 25.11
CA HIS A 11 -13.52 21.54 24.48
C HIS A 11 -14.53 20.56 25.08
N LYS A 12 -15.10 20.91 26.24
CA LYS A 12 -16.16 20.13 26.87
C LYS A 12 -17.27 20.03 25.84
N LEU A 13 -17.43 18.85 25.26
CA LEU A 13 -18.52 18.58 24.34
C LEU A 13 -19.82 18.94 25.06
N GLY A 14 -20.60 19.85 24.47
CA GLY A 14 -21.89 20.22 25.04
C GLY A 14 -22.82 19.01 25.12
N PHE A 15 -23.72 19.00 26.11
CA PHE A 15 -24.71 17.93 26.36
C PHE A 15 -25.37 17.38 25.08
N LEU A 16 -25.62 18.25 24.10
CA LEU A 16 -26.18 17.93 22.78
C LEU A 16 -25.41 16.82 22.02
N HIS A 17 -24.09 16.70 22.19
CA HIS A 17 -23.27 15.69 21.50
C HIS A 17 -23.41 14.27 22.08
N HIS A 18 -24.10 14.13 23.21
CA HIS A 18 -24.36 12.84 23.85
C HIS A 18 -25.80 12.35 23.65
N ILE A 19 -26.66 13.16 23.04
CA ILE A 19 -28.05 12.80 22.79
C ILE A 19 -28.09 11.86 21.58
N ARG A 20 -28.75 10.70 21.76
CA ARG A 20 -29.01 9.76 20.67
C ARG A 20 -30.10 10.28 19.74
N LEU A 21 -30.00 9.99 18.45
CA LEU A 21 -30.95 10.48 17.44
C LEU A 21 -32.39 10.03 17.72
N VAL A 22 -32.57 8.74 18.06
CA VAL A 22 -33.91 8.17 18.29
C VAL A 22 -34.67 8.87 19.42
N PRO A 23 -34.16 8.98 20.66
CA PRO A 23 -34.87 9.68 21.72
C PRO A 23 -35.04 11.18 21.46
N LEU A 24 -34.11 11.83 20.73
CA LEU A 24 -34.27 13.21 20.29
C LEU A 24 -35.50 13.35 19.37
N PHE A 25 -35.59 12.55 18.31
CA PHE A 25 -36.72 12.61 17.37
C PHE A 25 -38.04 12.21 18.04
N SER A 26 -38.05 11.17 18.88
CA SER A 26 -39.26 10.75 19.59
C SER A 26 -39.78 11.81 20.57
N SER A 27 -38.90 12.51 21.29
CA SER A 27 -39.30 13.60 22.20
C SER A 27 -39.81 14.83 21.46
N ILE A 28 -39.17 15.23 20.36
CA ILE A 28 -39.63 16.32 19.50
C ILE A 28 -41.01 16.01 18.92
N LEU A 29 -41.16 14.83 18.29
CA LEU A 29 -42.41 14.44 17.63
C LEU A 29 -43.55 14.30 18.64
N GLY A 30 -43.28 13.67 19.79
CA GLY A 30 -44.25 13.54 20.87
C GLY A 30 -44.71 14.89 21.43
N GLY A 31 -43.78 15.84 21.62
CA GLY A 31 -44.09 17.19 22.06
C GLY A 31 -44.95 17.97 21.08
N ILE A 32 -44.64 17.90 19.78
CA ILE A 32 -45.42 18.56 18.72
C ILE A 32 -46.83 17.97 18.63
N LEU A 33 -46.97 16.64 18.65
CA LEU A 33 -48.27 15.97 18.58
C LEU A 33 -49.15 16.30 19.79
N LEU A 34 -48.57 16.34 20.98
CA LEU A 34 -49.29 16.71 22.21
C LEU A 34 -49.77 18.16 22.16
N LEU A 35 -48.91 19.09 21.72
CA LEU A 35 -49.26 20.50 21.57
C LEU A 35 -50.35 20.70 20.51
N PHE A 36 -50.27 19.97 19.39
CA PHE A 36 -51.29 19.99 18.35
C PHE A 36 -52.64 19.49 18.88
N ALA A 37 -52.65 18.37 19.61
CA ALA A 37 -53.87 17.83 20.21
C ALA A 37 -54.51 18.80 21.23
N LEU A 38 -53.69 19.43 22.08
CA LEU A 38 -54.16 20.44 23.02
C LEU A 38 -54.73 21.67 22.30
N SER A 39 -54.05 22.18 21.28
CA SER A 39 -54.51 23.35 20.52
C SER A 39 -55.83 23.06 19.78
N ALA A 40 -55.95 21.90 19.15
CA ALA A 40 -57.17 21.49 18.46
C ALA A 40 -58.34 21.31 19.44
N GLY A 41 -58.10 20.68 20.60
CA GLY A 41 -59.10 20.53 21.65
C GLY A 41 -59.59 21.87 22.21
N LEU A 42 -58.67 22.80 22.47
CA LEU A 42 -59.00 24.14 22.98
C LEU A 42 -59.79 24.97 21.97
N ALA A 43 -59.39 24.95 20.70
CA ALA A 43 -60.11 25.62 19.61
C ALA A 43 -61.52 25.05 19.44
N GLY A 44 -61.67 23.72 19.46
CA GLY A 44 -62.97 23.06 19.41
C GLY A 44 -63.88 23.44 20.58
N TYR A 45 -63.33 23.51 21.80
CA TYR A 45 -64.09 23.94 22.98
C TYR A 45 -64.62 25.38 22.86
N PHE A 46 -63.78 26.33 22.46
CA PHE A 46 -64.20 27.73 22.30
C PHE A 46 -65.18 27.93 21.16
N LEU A 47 -65.06 27.17 20.06
CA LEU A 47 -65.99 27.24 18.93
C LEU A 47 -67.38 26.73 19.31
N LEU A 48 -67.46 25.60 20.03
CA LEU A 48 -68.73 25.09 20.55
C LEU A 48 -69.35 26.04 21.58
N GLN A 49 -68.54 26.70 22.40
CA GLN A 49 -69.03 27.70 23.36
C GLN A 49 -69.56 28.96 22.67
N ALA A 50 -68.87 29.45 21.64
CA ALA A 50 -69.30 30.61 20.86
C ALA A 50 -70.62 30.33 20.11
N ASP A 51 -70.79 29.13 19.53
CA ASP A 51 -72.05 28.72 18.90
C ASP A 51 -73.22 28.73 19.89
N ARG A 52 -73.00 28.24 21.12
CA ARG A 52 -74.02 28.29 22.19
C ARG A 52 -74.36 29.72 22.59
N ASP A 53 -73.35 30.54 22.87
CA ASP A 53 -73.56 31.93 23.30
C ASP A 53 -74.29 32.74 22.19
N GLN A 54 -74.02 32.46 20.91
CA GLN A 54 -74.73 33.08 19.78
C GLN A 54 -76.20 32.62 19.68
N ARG A 55 -76.49 31.35 19.93
CA ARG A 55 -77.88 30.84 19.97
C ARG A 55 -78.66 31.51 21.09
N ASP A 56 -78.09 31.64 22.28
CA ASP A 56 -78.72 32.29 23.43
C ASP A 56 -79.10 33.75 23.13
N VAL A 57 -78.20 34.52 22.49
CA VAL A 57 -78.48 35.89 22.04
C VAL A 57 -79.61 35.92 21.01
N THR A 58 -79.59 34.98 20.06
CA THR A 58 -80.59 34.89 18.99
C THR A 58 -81.98 34.60 19.56
N ASP A 59 -82.08 33.63 20.47
CA ASP A 59 -83.32 33.25 21.14
C ASP A 59 -83.89 34.42 21.95
N GLU A 60 -83.03 35.15 22.68
CA GLU A 60 -83.44 36.32 23.46
C GLU A 60 -83.99 37.46 22.57
N ILE A 61 -83.34 37.71 21.43
CA ILE A 61 -83.82 38.68 20.44
C ILE A 61 -85.16 38.25 19.85
N GLN A 62 -85.35 36.95 19.55
CA GLN A 62 -86.62 36.42 19.06
C GLN A 62 -87.76 36.61 20.07
N VAL A 63 -87.53 36.34 21.35
CA VAL A 63 -88.50 36.57 22.43
C VAL A 63 -88.90 38.05 22.53
N ARG A 64 -87.90 38.96 22.49
CA ARG A 64 -88.16 40.41 22.48
C ARG A 64 -88.98 40.84 21.26
N MET A 65 -88.61 40.37 20.07
CA MET A 65 -89.33 40.69 18.83
C MET A 65 -90.75 40.14 18.85
N GLY A 66 -90.98 38.93 19.34
CA GLY A 66 -92.30 38.32 19.48
C GLY A 66 -93.24 39.17 20.33
N LEU A 67 -92.76 39.68 21.47
CA LEU A 67 -93.54 40.56 22.34
C LEU A 67 -93.84 41.93 21.69
N SER A 68 -92.85 42.55 21.06
CA SER A 68 -93.04 43.83 20.34
C SER A 68 -94.02 43.69 19.17
N ASN A 69 -93.88 42.63 18.38
CA ASN A 69 -94.79 42.33 17.27
C ASN A 69 -96.21 42.06 17.74
N SER A 70 -96.37 41.38 18.89
CA SER A 70 -97.68 41.14 19.51
C SER A 70 -98.44 42.45 19.74
N ALA A 71 -97.80 43.43 20.39
CA ALA A 71 -98.39 44.75 20.60
C ALA A 71 -98.70 45.49 19.29
N ASN A 72 -97.81 45.43 18.31
CA ASN A 72 -98.05 46.02 16.99
C ASN A 72 -99.24 45.37 16.27
N HIS A 73 -99.43 44.07 16.43
CA HIS A 73 -100.61 43.37 15.89
C HIS A 73 -101.90 43.86 16.55
N LEU A 74 -101.96 44.09 17.87
CA LEU A 74 -103.16 44.67 18.50
C LEU A 74 -103.48 46.07 18.04
N ARG A 75 -102.46 46.93 17.90
CA ARG A 75 -102.66 48.28 17.35
C ARG A 75 -103.20 48.21 15.92
N THR A 76 -102.66 47.32 15.11
CA THR A 76 -103.14 47.11 13.73
C THR A 76 -104.57 46.57 13.73
N ALA A 77 -104.91 45.62 14.61
CA ALA A 77 -106.27 45.10 14.74
C ALA A 77 -107.26 46.20 15.12
N ARG A 78 -106.88 47.05 16.08
CA ARG A 78 -107.66 48.20 16.51
C ARG A 78 -107.92 49.19 15.38
N ILE A 79 -106.89 49.54 14.60
CA ILE A 79 -107.03 50.40 13.42
C ILE A 79 -107.95 49.75 12.38
N ASN A 80 -107.78 48.44 12.11
CA ASN A 80 -108.65 47.72 11.18
C ASN A 80 -110.12 47.73 11.63
N MET A 81 -110.41 47.66 12.93
CA MET A 81 -111.78 47.79 13.43
C MET A 81 -112.37 49.18 13.19
N ILE A 82 -111.57 50.23 13.32
CA ILE A 82 -111.97 51.61 12.97
C ILE A 82 -112.26 51.71 11.48
N HIS A 83 -111.37 51.18 10.63
CA HIS A 83 -111.56 51.15 9.18
C HIS A 83 -112.78 50.32 8.77
N ALA A 84 -113.05 49.19 9.43
CA ALA A 84 -114.26 48.41 9.19
C ALA A 84 -115.54 49.21 9.46
N GLY A 85 -115.58 49.96 10.58
CA GLY A 85 -116.69 50.85 10.85
C GLY A 85 -116.81 51.98 9.83
N ALA A 86 -115.68 52.57 9.40
CA ALA A 86 -115.67 53.63 8.41
C ALA A 86 -116.19 53.14 7.05
N ALA A 87 -115.74 51.96 6.60
CA ALA A 87 -116.20 51.28 5.39
C ALA A 87 -117.71 50.99 5.46
N SER A 88 -118.21 50.54 6.61
CA SER A 88 -119.64 50.34 6.83
C SER A 88 -120.45 51.63 6.65
N ARG A 89 -119.94 52.77 7.14
CA ARG A 89 -120.57 54.09 7.02
C ARG A 89 -120.70 54.59 5.58
N ILE A 90 -119.79 54.19 4.70
CA ILE A 90 -119.81 54.52 3.26
C ILE A 90 -120.37 53.40 2.37
N ALA A 91 -120.99 52.37 2.98
CA ALA A 91 -121.59 51.20 2.32
C ALA A 91 -120.62 50.24 1.60
N GLU A 92 -119.32 50.29 1.91
CA GLU A 92 -118.28 49.38 1.38
C GLU A 92 -118.20 48.08 2.21
N MET A 93 -119.15 47.17 1.99
CA MET A 93 -119.32 45.96 2.82
C MET A 93 -118.21 44.92 2.65
N ASP A 94 -117.58 44.85 1.47
CA ASP A 94 -116.47 43.91 1.24
C ASP A 94 -115.20 44.37 1.96
N GLU A 95 -114.92 45.66 1.94
CA GLU A 95 -113.81 46.26 2.68
C GLU A 95 -114.03 46.15 4.21
N MET A 96 -115.28 46.33 4.67
CA MET A 96 -115.65 46.09 6.06
C MET A 96 -115.35 44.65 6.50
N LYS A 97 -115.76 43.65 5.72
CA LYS A 97 -115.49 42.22 6.02
C LYS A 97 -114.00 41.91 6.01
N ALA A 98 -113.25 42.42 5.03
CA ALA A 98 -111.81 42.23 4.93
C ALA A 98 -111.08 42.81 6.15
N ASN A 99 -111.46 44.02 6.58
CA ASN A 99 -110.90 44.67 7.76
C ASN A 99 -111.23 43.92 9.06
N ILE A 100 -112.44 43.37 9.21
CA ILE A 100 -112.80 42.53 10.37
C ILE A 100 -111.96 41.25 10.38
N ALA A 101 -111.87 40.54 9.26
CA ALA A 101 -111.08 39.31 9.16
C ALA A 101 -109.59 39.56 9.43
N ALA A 102 -109.05 40.68 8.93
CA ALA A 102 -107.70 41.12 9.22
C ALA A 102 -107.52 41.46 10.71
N ALA A 103 -108.49 42.12 11.35
CA ALA A 103 -108.44 42.42 12.78
C ALA A 103 -108.43 41.14 13.63
N GLU A 104 -109.30 40.17 13.34
CA GLU A 104 -109.33 38.87 14.03
C GLU A 104 -108.01 38.10 13.86
N THR A 105 -107.47 38.09 12.64
CA THR A 105 -106.16 37.48 12.35
C THR A 105 -105.04 38.14 13.15
N ARG A 106 -105.03 39.48 13.22
CA ARG A 106 -104.04 40.24 14.00
C ARG A 106 -104.17 40.00 15.51
N ILE A 107 -105.40 39.90 16.03
CA ILE A 107 -105.63 39.53 17.43
C ILE A 107 -105.05 38.14 17.72
N LYS A 108 -105.25 37.16 16.82
CA LYS A 108 -104.66 35.82 16.97
C LYS A 108 -103.13 35.85 16.92
N GLN A 109 -102.54 36.52 15.94
CA GLN A 109 -101.08 36.68 15.84
C GLN A 109 -100.48 37.37 17.07
N SER A 110 -101.20 38.33 17.64
CA SER A 110 -100.83 38.95 18.91
C SER A 110 -100.80 37.93 20.04
N GLN A 111 -101.83 37.10 20.17
CA GLN A 111 -101.92 36.07 21.21
C GLN A 111 -100.78 35.05 21.07
N ASP A 112 -100.48 34.62 19.85
CA ASP A 112 -99.37 33.69 19.59
C ASP A 112 -98.01 34.29 20.01
N GLY A 113 -97.73 35.55 19.61
CA GLY A 113 -96.49 36.24 20.00
C GLY A 113 -96.40 36.53 21.49
N PHE A 114 -97.52 36.84 22.14
CA PHE A 114 -97.59 37.05 23.59
C PHE A 114 -97.37 35.74 24.36
N ASN A 115 -97.99 34.66 23.92
CA ASN A 115 -97.84 33.33 24.51
C ASN A 115 -96.39 32.84 24.38
N ALA A 116 -95.76 33.04 23.22
CA ALA A 116 -94.35 32.70 23.03
C ALA A 116 -93.43 33.45 24.00
N TYR A 117 -93.71 34.74 24.26
CA TYR A 117 -93.02 35.49 25.30
C TYR A 117 -93.30 34.93 26.70
N MET A 118 -94.56 34.60 27.03
CA MET A 118 -94.91 34.06 28.35
C MET A 118 -94.35 32.65 28.61
N SER A 119 -94.12 31.86 27.56
CA SER A 119 -93.55 30.51 27.63
C SER A 119 -92.03 30.45 27.48
N ARG A 120 -91.34 31.60 27.48
CA ARG A 120 -89.87 31.64 27.35
C ARG A 120 -89.15 30.85 28.44
N ALA A 121 -88.03 30.23 28.08
CA ALA A 121 -87.30 29.34 28.97
C ALA A 121 -86.66 30.05 30.18
N VAL A 122 -86.26 31.32 30.04
CA VAL A 122 -85.56 32.04 31.10
C VAL A 122 -86.34 33.23 31.64
N LYS A 123 -86.72 33.12 32.91
CA LYS A 123 -87.40 34.15 33.69
C LYS A 123 -86.56 34.51 34.92
N THR A 124 -86.30 35.80 35.11
CA THR A 124 -85.70 36.35 36.32
C THR A 124 -86.80 36.73 37.33
N PRO A 125 -86.48 36.96 38.61
CA PRO A 125 -87.46 37.47 39.57
C PRO A 125 -88.13 38.79 39.13
N ALA A 126 -87.39 39.65 38.40
CA ALA A 126 -87.94 40.88 37.81
C ALA A 126 -88.89 40.59 36.64
N ASP A 127 -88.62 39.54 35.86
CA ASP A 127 -89.50 39.06 34.80
C ASP A 127 -90.83 38.54 35.33
N ASP A 128 -90.80 37.70 36.37
CA ASP A 128 -92.03 37.11 36.91
C ASP A 128 -92.95 38.18 37.52
N ALA A 129 -92.38 39.19 38.17
CA ALA A 129 -93.13 40.33 38.68
C ALA A 129 -93.81 41.12 37.54
N LEU A 130 -93.08 41.36 36.45
CA LEU A 130 -93.57 42.12 35.30
C LEU A 130 -94.54 41.32 34.43
N ASP A 131 -94.34 40.00 34.29
CA ASP A 131 -95.17 39.09 33.51
C ASP A 131 -96.61 39.05 34.02
N ASN A 132 -96.78 39.02 35.34
CA ASN A 132 -98.10 39.02 35.97
C ASN A 132 -98.87 40.30 35.63
N GLU A 133 -98.23 41.46 35.78
CA GLU A 133 -98.85 42.74 35.44
C GLU A 133 -99.09 42.84 33.92
N LEU A 134 -98.11 42.45 33.11
CA LEU A 134 -98.19 42.50 31.65
C LEU A 134 -99.32 41.61 31.12
N ASN A 135 -99.47 40.39 31.65
CA ASN A 135 -100.56 39.48 31.30
C ASN A 135 -101.94 40.03 31.69
N ALA A 136 -102.05 40.63 32.88
CA ALA A 136 -103.28 41.27 33.32
C ALA A 136 -103.67 42.44 32.40
N ARG A 137 -102.72 43.33 32.06
CA ARG A 137 -102.95 44.46 31.15
C ARG A 137 -103.24 44.01 29.72
N TYR A 138 -102.53 42.99 29.24
CA TYR A 138 -102.75 42.39 27.92
C TYR A 138 -104.15 41.78 27.81
N THR A 139 -104.55 40.98 28.81
CA THR A 139 -105.89 40.38 28.87
C THR A 139 -106.97 41.44 28.96
N ALA A 140 -106.78 42.49 29.77
CA ALA A 140 -107.69 43.62 29.84
C ALA A 140 -107.81 44.34 28.49
N TYR A 141 -106.70 44.54 27.77
CA TYR A 141 -106.73 45.16 26.45
C TYR A 141 -107.44 44.31 25.41
N ILE A 142 -107.13 43.00 25.32
CA ILE A 142 -107.83 42.05 24.43
C ILE A 142 -109.33 42.04 24.71
N ASN A 143 -109.73 41.96 25.98
CA ASN A 143 -111.14 41.97 26.37
C ASN A 143 -111.80 43.32 26.03
N GLY A 144 -111.07 44.43 26.21
CA GLY A 144 -111.51 45.77 25.80
C GLY A 144 -111.68 45.94 24.30
N LEU A 145 -111.01 45.13 23.47
CA LEU A 145 -111.19 45.12 22.02
C LEU A 145 -112.43 44.31 21.57
N GLN A 146 -112.99 43.43 22.41
CA GLN A 146 -114.15 42.60 22.03
C GLN A 146 -115.43 43.42 21.73
N PRO A 147 -115.83 44.42 22.55
CA PRO A 147 -116.94 45.31 22.21
C PRO A 147 -116.70 46.05 20.89
N MET A 148 -115.46 46.51 20.68
CA MET A 148 -115.04 47.21 19.45
C MET A 148 -115.18 46.31 18.22
N LEU A 149 -114.80 45.03 18.32
CA LEU A 149 -114.99 44.03 17.27
C LEU A 149 -116.47 43.76 17.00
N LYS A 150 -117.29 43.69 18.06
CA LYS A 150 -118.75 43.52 17.94
C LYS A 150 -119.39 44.73 17.27
N PHE A 151 -118.97 45.95 17.59
CA PHE A 151 -119.44 47.17 16.93
C PHE A 151 -119.01 47.20 15.45
N ALA A 152 -117.77 46.82 15.16
CA ALA A 152 -117.26 46.68 13.80
C ALA A 152 -118.09 45.67 12.99
N LYS A 153 -118.40 44.49 13.53
CA LYS A 153 -119.24 43.48 12.85
C LYS A 153 -120.66 43.95 12.54
N ASN A 154 -121.20 44.85 13.37
CA ASN A 154 -122.55 45.38 13.23
C ASN A 154 -122.60 46.75 12.52
N GLY A 155 -121.47 47.26 12.01
CA GLY A 155 -121.43 48.54 11.30
C GLY A 155 -121.62 49.78 12.16
N MET A 156 -121.49 49.67 13.48
CA MET A 156 -121.77 50.76 14.42
C MET A 156 -120.55 51.69 14.59
N PHE A 157 -120.23 52.51 13.58
CA PHE A 157 -119.04 53.36 13.58
C PHE A 157 -118.94 54.31 14.79
N GLU A 158 -120.01 55.03 15.14
CA GLU A 158 -119.99 55.97 16.27
C GLU A 158 -119.75 55.25 17.60
N ALA A 159 -120.27 54.01 17.76
CA ALA A 159 -120.00 53.19 18.92
C ALA A 159 -118.53 52.74 19.00
N ILE A 160 -117.89 52.47 17.85
CA ILE A 160 -116.44 52.17 17.78
C ILE A 160 -115.64 53.38 18.22
N ILE A 161 -115.94 54.58 17.72
CA ILE A 161 -115.18 55.80 18.04
C ILE A 161 -115.35 56.22 19.50
N ASN A 162 -116.55 56.09 20.06
CA ASN A 162 -116.78 56.37 21.48
C ASN A 162 -116.03 55.38 22.36
N HIS A 163 -116.17 54.07 22.10
CA HIS A 163 -115.46 53.03 22.84
C HIS A 163 -113.93 53.12 22.69
N GLU A 164 -113.47 53.52 21.51
CA GLU A 164 -112.08 53.82 21.21
C GLU A 164 -111.53 54.92 22.12
N ASN A 165 -112.23 56.04 22.22
CA ASN A 165 -111.79 57.19 23.01
C ASN A 165 -111.95 57.01 24.52
N GLU A 166 -113.01 56.33 24.97
CA GLU A 166 -113.31 56.16 26.39
C GLU A 166 -112.57 54.99 27.02
N GLN A 167 -112.34 53.89 26.28
CA GLN A 167 -111.80 52.65 26.86
C GLN A 167 -110.57 52.13 26.13
N ALA A 168 -110.64 51.86 24.82
CA ALA A 168 -109.57 51.12 24.14
C ALA A 168 -108.23 51.89 24.08
N LYS A 169 -108.25 53.22 23.90
CA LYS A 169 -107.05 54.09 24.04
C LYS A 169 -106.39 53.94 25.42
N GLN A 170 -107.19 53.95 26.49
CA GLN A 170 -106.68 53.90 27.87
C GLN A 170 -106.08 52.52 28.18
N LEU A 171 -106.72 51.45 27.71
CA LEU A 171 -106.22 50.09 27.85
C LEU A 171 -104.94 49.84 27.04
N ASP A 172 -104.85 50.37 25.82
CA ASP A 172 -103.62 50.35 25.00
C ASP A 172 -102.47 51.08 25.70
N ALA A 173 -102.74 52.26 26.26
CA ALA A 173 -101.73 53.03 27.00
C ALA A 173 -101.26 52.29 28.27
N ALA A 174 -102.19 51.71 29.04
CA ALA A 174 -101.88 50.95 30.25
C ALA A 174 -101.07 49.68 29.94
N TYR A 175 -101.41 48.98 28.85
CA TYR A 175 -100.62 47.84 28.36
C TYR A 175 -99.24 48.28 27.85
N ASN A 176 -99.18 49.35 27.04
CA ASN A 176 -97.94 49.83 26.45
C ASN A 176 -96.91 50.27 27.50
N HIS A 177 -97.37 50.89 28.60
CA HIS A 177 -96.48 51.30 29.69
C HIS A 177 -95.72 50.12 30.31
N VAL A 178 -96.38 48.97 30.51
CA VAL A 178 -95.76 47.76 31.06
C VAL A 178 -94.97 47.01 29.99
N LEU A 179 -95.48 46.98 28.76
CA LEU A 179 -94.81 46.41 27.59
C LEU A 179 -93.42 47.02 27.36
N LEU A 180 -93.31 48.35 27.42
CA LEU A 180 -92.03 49.02 27.19
C LEU A 180 -90.98 48.62 28.23
N LYS A 181 -91.38 48.46 29.49
CA LYS A 181 -90.48 47.93 30.54
C LYS A 181 -90.04 46.51 30.25
N ALA A 182 -90.94 45.66 29.73
CA ALA A 182 -90.62 44.28 29.39
C ALA A 182 -89.67 44.20 28.20
N ILE A 183 -89.88 45.04 27.18
CA ILE A 183 -88.97 45.17 26.03
C ILE A 183 -87.60 45.68 26.48
N GLU A 184 -87.54 46.68 27.37
CA GLU A 184 -86.30 47.23 27.91
C GLU A 184 -85.51 46.17 28.68
N LEU A 185 -86.15 45.44 29.59
CA LEU A 185 -85.53 44.34 30.35
C LEU A 185 -84.93 43.28 29.42
N ARG A 186 -85.64 42.93 28.34
CA ARG A 186 -85.18 41.96 27.34
C ARG A 186 -84.08 42.51 26.44
N THR A 187 -84.11 43.81 26.15
CA THR A 187 -83.05 44.49 25.40
C THR A 187 -81.74 44.48 26.19
N GLU A 188 -81.80 44.80 27.48
CA GLU A 188 -80.62 44.79 28.35
C GLU A 188 -80.04 43.38 28.51
N ARG A 189 -80.91 42.38 28.67
CA ARG A 189 -80.49 40.98 28.72
C ARG A 189 -79.79 40.53 27.43
N ALA A 190 -80.35 40.85 26.26
CA ALA A 190 -79.71 40.54 24.97
C ALA A 190 -78.34 41.23 24.84
N ARG A 191 -78.21 42.47 25.33
CA ARG A 191 -76.95 43.20 25.37
C ARG A 191 -75.91 42.50 26.26
N LEU A 192 -76.27 42.13 27.48
CA LEU A 192 -75.38 41.43 28.40
C LEU A 192 -74.89 40.09 27.84
N LEU A 193 -75.80 39.30 27.25
CA LEU A 193 -75.43 38.05 26.58
C LEU A 193 -74.47 38.31 25.41
N SER A 194 -74.73 39.36 24.61
CA SER A 194 -73.86 39.73 23.50
C SER A 194 -72.46 40.18 23.97
N GLU A 195 -72.36 40.96 25.05
CA GLU A 195 -71.09 41.39 25.64
C GLU A 195 -70.30 40.19 26.21
N GLN A 196 -70.98 39.25 26.89
CA GLN A 196 -70.36 38.02 27.40
C GLN A 196 -69.85 37.12 26.26
N ALA A 197 -70.64 36.93 25.20
CA ALA A 197 -70.24 36.18 24.02
C ALA A 197 -68.99 36.80 23.36
N TYR A 198 -68.94 38.14 23.29
CA TYR A 198 -67.80 38.87 22.73
C TYR A 198 -66.52 38.68 23.55
N GLN A 199 -66.60 38.84 24.88
CA GLN A 199 -65.45 38.64 25.77
C GLN A 199 -64.89 37.21 25.70
N ARG A 200 -65.78 36.21 25.69
CA ARG A 200 -65.37 34.80 25.57
C ARG A 200 -64.73 34.49 24.22
N THR A 201 -65.26 35.06 23.14
CA THR A 201 -64.68 34.93 21.80
C THR A 201 -63.29 35.56 21.73
N GLN A 202 -63.09 36.75 22.33
CA GLN A 202 -61.77 37.38 22.41
C GLN A 202 -60.76 36.56 23.23
N LEU A 203 -61.17 36.02 24.38
CA LEU A 203 -60.32 35.12 25.18
C LEU A 203 -59.92 33.87 24.38
N GLY A 204 -60.86 33.24 23.68
CA GLY A 204 -60.59 32.11 22.80
C GLY A 204 -59.59 32.45 21.69
N MET A 205 -59.75 33.62 21.04
CA MET A 205 -58.83 34.11 20.02
C MET A 205 -57.41 34.35 20.57
N MET A 206 -57.28 34.94 21.76
CA MET A 206 -55.99 35.16 22.41
C MET A 206 -55.26 33.84 22.71
N PHE A 207 -55.98 32.82 23.21
CA PHE A 207 -55.40 31.50 23.43
C PHE A 207 -54.98 30.82 22.12
N MET A 208 -55.75 30.95 21.03
CA MET A 208 -55.38 30.40 19.73
C MET A 208 -54.12 31.05 19.16
N ILE A 209 -54.02 32.40 19.23
CA ILE A 209 -52.82 33.13 18.79
C ILE A 209 -51.61 32.75 19.67
N GLY A 210 -51.80 32.63 20.98
CA GLY A 210 -50.76 32.17 21.92
C GLY A 210 -50.26 30.76 21.61
N ALA A 211 -51.17 29.82 21.32
CA ALA A 211 -50.82 28.45 20.95
C ALA A 211 -50.06 28.40 19.61
N PHE A 212 -50.50 29.18 18.61
CA PHE A 212 -49.85 29.25 17.30
C PHE A 212 -48.43 29.82 17.38
N THR A 213 -48.25 30.92 18.11
CA THR A 213 -46.94 31.54 18.31
C THR A 213 -45.98 30.61 19.06
N LEU A 214 -46.45 29.92 20.10
CA LEU A 214 -45.66 28.92 20.82
C LEU A 214 -45.23 27.75 19.91
N ALA A 215 -46.13 27.25 19.06
CA ALA A 215 -45.83 26.19 18.10
C ALA A 215 -44.74 26.61 17.09
N LEU A 216 -44.78 27.86 16.62
CA LEU A 216 -43.80 28.41 15.69
C LEU A 216 -42.41 28.54 16.36
N VAL A 217 -42.36 29.03 17.60
CA VAL A 217 -41.11 29.11 18.40
C VAL A 217 -40.51 27.74 18.63
N LEU A 218 -41.30 26.75 19.03
CA LEU A 218 -40.81 25.39 19.26
C LEU A 218 -40.29 24.75 17.96
N THR A 219 -40.97 24.97 16.84
CA THR A 219 -40.53 24.48 15.53
C THR A 219 -39.17 25.08 15.13
N LEU A 220 -38.99 26.39 15.33
CA LEU A 220 -37.72 27.07 15.06
C LEU A 220 -36.60 26.55 15.98
N MET A 221 -36.89 26.37 17.27
CA MET A 221 -35.94 25.84 18.26
C MET A 221 -35.50 24.41 17.89
N THR A 222 -36.46 23.55 17.54
CA THR A 222 -36.21 22.19 17.05
C THR A 222 -35.32 22.20 15.80
N PHE A 223 -35.62 23.05 14.82
CA PHE A 223 -34.82 23.17 13.60
C PHE A 223 -33.38 23.58 13.91
N MET A 224 -33.17 24.56 14.79
CA MET A 224 -31.84 24.99 15.21
C MET A 224 -31.06 23.87 15.91
N VAL A 225 -31.69 23.12 16.81
CA VAL A 225 -31.07 21.98 17.51
C VAL A 225 -30.70 20.87 16.53
N LEU A 226 -31.60 20.52 15.61
CA LEU A 226 -31.36 19.47 14.62
C LEU A 226 -30.23 19.86 13.65
N ARG A 227 -30.23 21.11 13.17
CA ARG A 227 -29.17 21.64 12.29
C ARG A 227 -27.80 21.54 12.95
N ARG A 228 -27.69 21.92 14.22
CA ARG A 228 -26.41 21.95 14.95
C ARG A 228 -25.94 20.57 15.42
N THR A 229 -26.87 19.68 15.77
CA THR A 229 -26.52 18.37 16.38
C THR A 229 -26.41 17.24 15.34
N VAL A 230 -27.08 17.37 14.19
CA VAL A 230 -27.16 16.32 13.17
C VAL A 230 -26.58 16.78 11.83
N ILE A 231 -27.10 17.87 11.27
CA ILE A 231 -26.74 18.29 9.90
C ILE A 231 -25.27 18.73 9.82
N GLN A 232 -24.81 19.61 10.71
CA GLN A 232 -23.43 20.10 10.68
C GLN A 232 -22.39 18.98 10.87
N PRO A 233 -22.49 18.08 11.88
CA PRO A 233 -21.52 17.00 12.05
C PRO A 233 -21.56 15.95 10.93
N LEU A 234 -22.73 15.72 10.30
CA LEU A 234 -22.81 14.87 9.11
C LEU A 234 -22.09 15.51 7.91
N GLN A 235 -22.24 16.82 7.71
CA GLN A 235 -21.49 17.53 6.65
C GLN A 235 -19.98 17.49 6.87
N GLN A 236 -19.52 17.60 8.13
CA GLN A 236 -18.10 17.41 8.48
C GLN A 236 -17.62 16.00 8.18
N SER A 237 -18.42 15.00 8.54
CA SER A 237 -18.12 13.59 8.26
C SER A 237 -18.05 13.32 6.74
N ALA A 238 -18.98 13.90 5.96
CA ALA A 238 -18.97 13.81 4.51
C ALA A 238 -17.72 14.48 3.90
N SER A 239 -17.38 15.69 4.34
CA SER A 239 -16.17 16.39 3.89
C SER A 239 -14.89 15.62 4.25
N ARG A 240 -14.86 14.95 5.42
CA ARG A 240 -13.75 14.07 5.80
C ARG A 240 -13.64 12.88 4.85
N ILE A 241 -14.75 12.24 4.50
CA ILE A 241 -14.75 11.13 3.53
C ILE A 241 -14.29 11.61 2.16
N GLU A 242 -14.76 12.77 1.68
CA GLU A 242 -14.35 13.35 0.39
C GLU A 242 -12.83 13.60 0.34
N ARG A 243 -12.26 14.14 1.42
CA ARG A 243 -10.81 14.36 1.53
C ARG A 243 -10.02 13.05 1.58
N ILE A 244 -10.47 12.07 2.36
CA ILE A 244 -9.85 10.73 2.39
C ILE A 244 -9.89 10.10 0.99
N ALA A 245 -11.01 10.22 0.28
CA ALA A 245 -11.15 9.71 -1.08
C ALA A 245 -10.26 10.45 -2.10
N ALA A 246 -9.99 11.74 -1.86
CA ALA A 246 -9.04 12.54 -2.63
C ALA A 246 -7.56 12.31 -2.22
N GLY A 247 -7.30 11.42 -1.26
CA GLY A 247 -5.96 11.11 -0.75
C GLY A 247 -5.46 12.05 0.34
N ASP A 248 -6.22 13.07 0.76
CA ASP A 248 -5.85 13.93 1.89
C ASP A 248 -6.15 13.22 3.22
N LEU A 249 -5.11 12.63 3.81
CA LEU A 249 -5.18 12.01 5.13
C LEU A 249 -4.72 12.97 6.23
N THR A 250 -4.55 14.27 5.97
CA THR A 250 -3.90 15.21 6.91
C THR A 250 -4.83 15.86 7.92
N MET A 251 -6.13 15.54 7.90
CA MET A 251 -7.09 16.16 8.80
C MET A 251 -6.82 15.80 10.26
N ALA A 252 -6.82 16.81 11.13
CA ALA A 252 -6.71 16.63 12.57
C ALA A 252 -7.89 15.83 13.16
N ASP A 253 -7.65 15.21 14.30
CA ASP A 253 -8.70 14.56 15.08
C ASP A 253 -9.69 15.58 15.63
N GLU A 254 -10.98 15.23 15.61
CA GLU A 254 -12.05 16.07 16.12
C GLU A 254 -12.71 15.43 17.34
N PRO A 255 -13.18 16.23 18.32
CA PRO A 255 -13.83 15.70 19.51
C PRO A 255 -15.10 14.91 19.16
N THR A 256 -15.12 13.61 19.49
CA THR A 256 -16.27 12.73 19.20
C THR A 256 -17.17 12.57 20.41
N GLY A 257 -18.46 12.84 20.23
CA GLY A 257 -19.49 12.57 21.23
C GLY A 257 -19.87 11.09 21.36
N ARG A 258 -20.79 10.78 22.28
CA ARG A 258 -21.33 9.41 22.48
C ARG A 258 -22.55 9.11 21.60
N SER A 259 -23.03 10.09 20.83
CA SER A 259 -24.13 9.92 19.88
C SER A 259 -23.73 9.01 18.71
N GLU A 260 -24.72 8.56 17.94
CA GLU A 260 -24.48 7.77 16.72
C GLU A 260 -23.55 8.49 15.73
N ILE A 261 -23.72 9.82 15.59
CA ILE A 261 -22.86 10.65 14.73
C ILE A 261 -21.45 10.79 15.32
N GLY A 262 -21.32 10.91 16.64
CA GLY A 262 -20.02 10.91 17.31
C GLY A 262 -19.25 9.60 17.11
N ARG A 263 -19.95 8.45 17.19
CA ARG A 263 -19.37 7.14 16.90
C ARG A 263 -18.96 6.99 15.43
N LEU A 264 -19.78 7.49 14.50
CA LEU A 264 -19.42 7.52 13.07
C LEU A 264 -18.12 8.31 12.85
N SER A 265 -18.04 9.54 13.39
CA SER A 265 -16.82 10.37 13.30
C SER A 265 -15.61 9.67 13.91
N HIS A 266 -15.77 8.98 15.05
CA HIS A 266 -14.69 8.21 15.67
C HIS A 266 -14.17 7.09 14.78
N HIS A 267 -15.06 6.31 14.16
CA HIS A 267 -14.66 5.25 13.24
C HIS A 267 -14.04 5.78 11.95
N LEU A 268 -14.49 6.94 11.45
CA LEU A 268 -13.85 7.61 10.31
C LEU A 268 -12.43 8.06 10.65
N GLN A 269 -12.20 8.58 11.86
CA GLN A 269 -10.85 8.94 12.33
C GLN A 269 -9.97 7.69 12.45
N GLN A 270 -10.47 6.59 13.04
CA GLN A 270 -9.74 5.33 13.10
C GLN A 270 -9.37 4.79 11.71
N MET A 271 -10.29 4.88 10.74
CA MET A 271 -10.03 4.50 9.36
C MET A 271 -8.94 5.37 8.72
N GLN A 272 -8.97 6.70 8.95
CA GLN A 272 -7.92 7.60 8.48
C GLN A 272 -6.55 7.23 9.06
N HIS A 273 -6.46 6.98 10.37
CA HIS A 273 -5.22 6.57 11.04
C HIS A 273 -4.67 5.24 10.48
N ALA A 274 -5.53 4.25 10.27
CA ALA A 274 -5.12 2.97 9.69
C ALA A 274 -4.61 3.13 8.24
N LEU A 275 -5.25 3.98 7.44
CA LEU A 275 -4.79 4.32 6.10
C LEU A 275 -3.45 5.07 6.15
N GLN A 276 -3.28 6.06 7.03
CA GLN A 276 -2.01 6.77 7.20
C GLN A 276 -0.86 5.81 7.53
N GLN A 277 -1.07 4.89 8.47
CA GLN A 277 -0.06 3.89 8.84
C GLN A 277 0.27 2.96 7.67
N THR A 278 -0.74 2.50 6.94
CA THR A 278 -0.56 1.60 5.79
C THR A 278 0.20 2.29 4.67
N VAL A 279 -0.21 3.50 4.27
CA VAL A 279 0.46 4.32 3.25
C VAL A 279 1.89 4.65 3.69
N GLY A 280 2.10 5.03 4.96
CA GLY A 280 3.43 5.31 5.51
C GLY A 280 4.35 4.08 5.46
N ALA A 281 3.85 2.91 5.84
CA ALA A 281 4.61 1.65 5.77
C ALA A 281 4.95 1.27 4.33
N VAL A 282 4.03 1.46 3.37
CA VAL A 282 4.30 1.21 1.95
C VAL A 282 5.34 2.18 1.40
N ARG A 283 5.27 3.48 1.76
CA ARG A 283 6.26 4.48 1.35
C ARG A 283 7.66 4.14 1.88
N GLN A 284 7.76 3.80 3.17
CA GLN A 284 9.02 3.39 3.77
C GLN A 284 9.55 2.10 3.12
N GLY A 285 8.70 1.11 2.88
CA GLY A 285 9.08 -0.12 2.19
C GLY A 285 9.59 0.12 0.77
N ALA A 286 8.97 1.05 0.04
CA ALA A 286 9.42 1.43 -1.31
C ALA A 286 10.79 2.13 -1.29
N GLU A 287 11.04 3.03 -0.33
CA GLU A 287 12.36 3.64 -0.13
C GLU A 287 13.44 2.61 0.22
N GLU A 288 13.11 1.63 1.09
CA GLU A 288 14.00 0.54 1.45
C GLU A 288 14.34 -0.36 0.25
N ILE A 289 13.36 -0.69 -0.59
CA ILE A 289 13.58 -1.42 -1.86
C ILE A 289 14.46 -0.60 -2.78
N TYR A 290 14.17 0.69 -2.98
CA TYR A 290 14.96 1.56 -3.86
C TYR A 290 16.45 1.59 -3.46
N ARG A 291 16.71 1.75 -2.16
CA ARG A 291 18.08 1.71 -1.61
C ARG A 291 18.73 0.34 -1.81
N GLY A 292 18.03 -0.74 -1.47
CA GLY A 292 18.55 -2.11 -1.63
C GLY A 292 18.85 -2.46 -3.08
N THR A 293 18.00 -2.05 -4.01
CA THR A 293 18.21 -2.23 -5.44
C THR A 293 19.40 -1.41 -5.96
N SER A 294 19.59 -0.18 -5.48
CA SER A 294 20.77 0.63 -5.81
C SER A 294 22.07 -0.04 -5.35
N GLU A 295 22.07 -0.64 -4.16
CA GLU A 295 23.20 -1.43 -3.64
C GLU A 295 23.46 -2.67 -4.50
N ILE A 296 22.40 -3.38 -4.93
CA ILE A 296 22.50 -4.53 -5.85
C ILE A 296 23.13 -4.09 -7.18
N THR A 297 22.65 -3.01 -7.80
CA THR A 297 23.19 -2.51 -9.07
C THR A 297 24.68 -2.15 -8.97
N ALA A 298 25.08 -1.49 -7.89
CA ALA A 298 26.49 -1.20 -7.62
C ALA A 298 27.33 -2.48 -7.45
N GLY A 299 26.84 -3.44 -6.66
CA GLY A 299 27.51 -4.74 -6.47
C GLY A 299 27.60 -5.56 -7.75
N ASN A 300 26.58 -5.48 -8.60
CA ASN A 300 26.55 -6.20 -9.88
C ASN A 300 27.50 -5.58 -10.92
N THR A 301 27.69 -4.26 -10.87
CA THR A 301 28.71 -3.55 -11.67
C THR A 301 30.13 -3.97 -11.25
N ASP A 302 30.40 -4.09 -9.95
CA ASP A 302 31.67 -4.61 -9.44
C ASP A 302 31.89 -6.06 -9.88
N LEU A 303 30.86 -6.92 -9.74
CA LEU A 303 30.92 -8.32 -10.17
C LEU A 303 31.17 -8.45 -11.68
N SER A 304 30.53 -7.62 -12.50
CA SER A 304 30.76 -7.53 -13.95
C SER A 304 32.23 -7.24 -14.24
N SER A 305 32.80 -6.19 -13.64
CA SER A 305 34.20 -5.81 -13.83
C SER A 305 35.17 -6.91 -13.43
N ARG A 306 34.91 -7.59 -12.30
CA ARG A 306 35.72 -8.72 -11.84
C ARG A 306 35.60 -9.94 -12.76
N THR A 307 34.42 -10.18 -13.33
CA THR A 307 34.18 -11.28 -14.29
C THR A 307 34.94 -11.02 -15.59
N GLU A 308 34.95 -9.78 -16.09
CA GLU A 308 35.75 -9.38 -17.25
C GLU A 308 37.25 -9.53 -16.98
N GLN A 309 37.73 -9.07 -15.83
CA GLN A 309 39.14 -9.27 -15.42
C GLN A 309 39.52 -10.74 -15.31
N GLN A 310 38.62 -11.56 -14.77
CA GLN A 310 38.81 -13.01 -14.66
C GLN A 310 38.85 -13.67 -16.03
N ALA A 311 37.97 -13.29 -16.96
CA ALA A 311 37.99 -13.78 -18.34
C ALA A 311 39.34 -13.48 -19.02
N ALA A 312 39.84 -12.24 -18.89
CA ALA A 312 41.14 -11.87 -19.44
C ALA A 312 42.31 -12.66 -18.80
N ALA A 313 42.25 -12.92 -17.49
CA ALA A 313 43.25 -13.73 -16.80
C ALA A 313 43.21 -15.21 -17.26
N ILE A 314 42.01 -15.75 -17.51
CA ILE A 314 41.81 -17.10 -18.04
C ILE A 314 42.38 -17.21 -19.46
N GLU A 315 42.13 -16.25 -20.35
CA GLU A 315 42.70 -16.21 -21.70
C GLU A 315 44.24 -16.19 -21.66
N GLN A 316 44.83 -15.33 -20.82
CA GLN A 316 46.29 -15.25 -20.69
C GLN A 316 46.87 -16.55 -20.12
N THR A 317 46.18 -17.18 -19.17
CA THR A 317 46.60 -18.46 -18.59
C THR A 317 46.49 -19.58 -19.61
N ALA A 318 45.42 -19.63 -20.40
CA ALA A 318 45.24 -20.60 -21.47
C ALA A 318 46.37 -20.50 -22.52
N ALA A 319 46.68 -19.28 -22.99
CA ALA A 319 47.80 -19.04 -23.91
C ALA A 319 49.15 -19.47 -23.32
N SER A 320 49.37 -19.22 -22.02
CA SER A 320 50.57 -19.68 -21.31
C SER A 320 50.65 -21.20 -21.21
N MET A 321 49.50 -21.87 -21.03
CA MET A 321 49.42 -23.33 -20.98
C MET A 321 49.67 -23.97 -22.34
N GLU A 322 49.21 -23.36 -23.44
CA GLU A 322 49.55 -23.83 -24.79
C GLU A 322 51.06 -23.74 -25.04
N GLN A 323 51.68 -22.62 -24.68
CA GLN A 323 53.13 -22.44 -24.81
C GLN A 323 53.93 -23.42 -23.92
N LEU A 324 53.48 -23.65 -22.69
CA LEU A 324 54.07 -24.64 -21.78
C LEU A 324 53.93 -26.05 -22.34
N THR A 325 52.75 -26.41 -22.86
CA THR A 325 52.52 -27.73 -23.49
C THR A 325 53.48 -27.95 -24.65
N ALA A 326 53.64 -26.95 -25.53
CA ALA A 326 54.57 -27.02 -26.64
C ALA A 326 56.02 -27.21 -26.17
N THR A 327 56.44 -26.46 -25.14
CA THR A 327 57.80 -26.52 -24.61
C THR A 327 58.10 -27.85 -23.91
N VAL A 328 57.17 -28.37 -23.11
CA VAL A 328 57.31 -29.67 -22.43
C VAL A 328 57.36 -30.81 -23.44
N LYS A 329 56.51 -30.76 -24.49
CA LYS A 329 56.55 -31.73 -25.58
C LYS A 329 57.90 -31.69 -26.31
N GLN A 330 58.39 -30.50 -26.64
CA GLN A 330 59.70 -30.34 -27.26
C GLN A 330 60.83 -30.85 -26.35
N ASN A 331 60.74 -30.68 -25.04
CA ASN A 331 61.72 -31.23 -24.09
C ASN A 331 61.70 -32.76 -24.06
N ALA A 332 60.52 -33.39 -24.07
CA ALA A 332 60.39 -34.84 -24.16
C ALA A 332 61.02 -35.39 -25.45
N ASP A 333 60.70 -34.77 -26.60
CA ASP A 333 61.25 -35.14 -27.91
C ASP A 333 62.78 -34.97 -27.94
N ASN A 334 63.29 -33.85 -27.41
CA ASN A 334 64.73 -33.58 -27.29
C ASN A 334 65.45 -34.59 -26.39
N ALA A 335 64.84 -34.97 -25.26
CA ALA A 335 65.40 -35.96 -24.34
C ALA A 335 65.47 -37.34 -25.01
N HIS A 336 64.44 -37.75 -25.75
CA HIS A 336 64.47 -38.97 -26.56
C HIS A 336 65.56 -38.91 -27.64
N HIS A 337 65.69 -37.79 -28.34
CA HIS A 337 66.73 -37.58 -29.35
C HIS A 337 68.14 -37.65 -28.75
N ALA A 338 68.37 -37.00 -27.62
CA ALA A 338 69.64 -37.00 -26.90
C ALA A 338 69.99 -38.39 -26.36
N SER A 339 69.01 -39.12 -25.83
CA SER A 339 69.18 -40.52 -25.38
C SER A 339 69.68 -41.41 -26.52
N LYS A 340 69.06 -41.31 -27.71
CA LYS A 340 69.49 -42.06 -28.90
C LYS A 340 70.89 -41.69 -29.39
N LEU A 341 71.26 -40.40 -29.31
CA LEU A 341 72.59 -39.95 -29.68
C LEU A 341 73.65 -40.44 -28.69
N ALA A 342 73.33 -40.45 -27.39
CA ALA A 342 74.17 -41.02 -26.35
C ALA A 342 74.36 -42.54 -26.57
N GLU A 343 73.30 -43.28 -26.93
CA GLU A 343 73.40 -44.70 -27.25
C GLU A 343 74.35 -44.97 -28.43
N ASP A 344 74.27 -44.20 -29.52
CA ASP A 344 75.19 -44.29 -30.65
C ASP A 344 76.65 -43.95 -30.25
N ALA A 345 76.84 -42.91 -29.43
CA ALA A 345 78.15 -42.53 -28.92
C ALA A 345 78.76 -43.63 -28.03
N SER A 346 77.96 -44.24 -27.15
CA SER A 346 78.36 -45.38 -26.32
C SER A 346 78.76 -46.59 -27.17
N GLY A 347 77.99 -46.89 -28.23
CA GLY A 347 78.33 -47.94 -29.19
C GLY A 347 79.63 -47.67 -29.97
N LYS A 348 79.93 -46.41 -30.29
CA LYS A 348 81.21 -46.01 -30.90
C LYS A 348 82.38 -46.14 -29.92
N ALA A 349 82.22 -45.66 -28.68
CA ALA A 349 83.25 -45.77 -27.64
C ALA A 349 83.56 -47.23 -27.29
N SER A 350 82.54 -48.09 -27.20
CA SER A 350 82.70 -49.53 -26.97
C SER A 350 83.50 -50.21 -28.10
N ARG A 351 83.17 -49.92 -29.37
CA ARG A 351 83.97 -50.39 -30.52
C ARG A 351 85.40 -49.84 -30.50
N GLY A 352 85.58 -48.59 -30.08
CA GLY A 352 86.89 -47.99 -29.84
C GLY A 352 87.71 -48.78 -28.81
N GLY A 353 87.12 -49.09 -27.66
CA GLY A 353 87.73 -49.93 -26.63
C GLY A 353 88.11 -51.33 -27.13
N GLN A 354 87.27 -51.96 -27.95
CA GLN A 354 87.59 -53.25 -28.59
C GLN A 354 88.81 -53.15 -29.53
N MET A 355 88.89 -52.12 -30.37
CA MET A 355 90.04 -51.90 -31.24
C MET A 355 91.33 -51.67 -30.43
N VAL A 356 91.26 -50.85 -29.39
CA VAL A 356 92.38 -50.58 -28.48
C VAL A 356 92.87 -51.87 -27.81
N SER A 357 91.95 -52.72 -27.34
CA SER A 357 92.28 -54.06 -26.81
C SER A 357 93.02 -54.94 -27.83
N GLY A 358 92.60 -54.90 -29.10
CA GLY A 358 93.32 -55.56 -30.19
C GLY A 358 94.74 -55.02 -30.43
N VAL A 359 94.95 -53.71 -30.26
CA VAL A 359 96.28 -53.08 -30.34
C VAL A 359 97.17 -53.52 -29.17
N VAL A 360 96.64 -53.56 -27.93
CA VAL A 360 97.39 -54.06 -26.75
C VAL A 360 97.85 -55.51 -26.99
N GLN A 361 96.96 -56.38 -27.48
CA GLN A 361 97.32 -57.76 -27.80
C GLN A 361 98.44 -57.84 -28.84
N THR A 362 98.37 -56.98 -29.86
CA THR A 362 99.39 -56.91 -30.92
C THR A 362 100.73 -56.43 -30.37
N MET A 363 100.74 -55.39 -29.53
CA MET A 363 101.95 -54.91 -28.86
C MET A 363 102.57 -55.98 -27.95
N GLY A 364 101.76 -56.75 -27.23
CA GLY A 364 102.24 -57.90 -26.46
C GLY A 364 102.91 -58.99 -27.31
N ASN A 365 102.35 -59.28 -28.49
CA ASN A 365 102.93 -60.21 -29.45
C ASN A 365 104.26 -59.69 -30.05
N ILE A 366 104.35 -58.38 -30.35
CA ILE A 366 105.58 -57.74 -30.86
C ILE A 366 106.65 -57.71 -29.76
N SER A 367 106.29 -57.39 -28.52
CA SER A 367 107.21 -57.43 -27.37
C SER A 367 107.78 -58.84 -27.16
N THR A 368 106.93 -59.86 -27.19
CA THR A 368 107.35 -61.28 -27.11
C THR A 368 108.28 -61.66 -28.26
N SER A 369 107.96 -61.25 -29.49
CA SER A 369 108.80 -61.51 -30.66
C SER A 369 110.15 -60.80 -30.58
N SER A 370 110.18 -59.57 -30.08
CA SER A 370 111.40 -58.78 -29.89
C SER A 370 112.31 -59.38 -28.82
N LYS A 371 111.75 -59.91 -27.72
CA LYS A 371 112.50 -60.67 -26.71
C LYS A 371 113.16 -61.92 -27.30
N LYS A 372 112.44 -62.68 -28.15
CA LYS A 372 113.04 -63.81 -28.87
C LYS A 372 114.18 -63.40 -29.80
N ILE A 373 114.05 -62.26 -30.50
CA ILE A 373 115.16 -61.75 -31.33
C ILE A 373 116.36 -61.41 -30.43
N SER A 374 116.14 -60.78 -29.27
CA SER A 374 117.20 -60.47 -28.30
C SER A 374 117.94 -61.73 -27.83
N GLU A 375 117.21 -62.81 -27.55
CA GLU A 375 117.78 -64.12 -27.19
C GLU A 375 118.62 -64.70 -28.33
N ILE A 376 118.12 -64.65 -29.57
CA ILE A 376 118.84 -65.12 -30.76
C ILE A 376 120.11 -64.29 -30.99
N THR A 377 120.06 -62.96 -30.85
CA THR A 377 121.24 -62.09 -31.01
C THR A 377 122.29 -62.34 -29.94
N ALA A 378 121.87 -62.65 -28.71
CA ALA A 378 122.79 -63.06 -27.64
C ALA A 378 123.50 -64.39 -27.99
N VAL A 379 122.78 -65.35 -28.58
CA VAL A 379 123.37 -66.60 -29.10
C VAL A 379 124.34 -66.31 -30.25
N ILE A 380 123.99 -65.45 -31.20
CA ILE A 380 124.87 -65.06 -32.31
C ILE A 380 126.15 -64.39 -31.79
N ASN A 381 126.04 -63.50 -30.81
CA ASN A 381 127.20 -62.87 -30.17
C ASN A 381 128.09 -63.92 -29.46
N SER A 382 127.48 -64.89 -28.78
CA SER A 382 128.20 -66.03 -28.19
C SER A 382 128.91 -66.89 -29.24
N ILE A 383 128.27 -67.20 -30.36
CA ILE A 383 128.88 -67.92 -31.49
C ILE A 383 130.04 -67.11 -32.09
N ALA A 384 129.86 -65.80 -32.27
CA ALA A 384 130.91 -64.91 -32.78
C ALA A 384 132.10 -64.87 -31.83
N PHE A 385 131.87 -64.81 -30.52
CA PHE A 385 132.92 -64.91 -29.50
C PHE A 385 133.65 -66.26 -29.55
N GLN A 386 132.92 -67.38 -29.58
CA GLN A 386 133.51 -68.72 -29.73
C GLN A 386 134.33 -68.85 -31.02
N THR A 387 133.82 -68.32 -32.13
CA THR A 387 134.50 -68.30 -33.43
C THR A 387 135.78 -67.45 -33.38
N ASN A 388 135.75 -66.31 -32.69
CA ASN A 388 136.92 -65.47 -32.46
C ASN A 388 138.01 -66.19 -31.64
N ILE A 389 137.63 -66.99 -30.63
CA ILE A 389 138.56 -67.83 -29.85
C ILE A 389 139.13 -68.98 -30.70
N LEU A 390 138.28 -69.67 -31.48
CA LEU A 390 138.71 -70.72 -32.42
C LEU A 390 139.70 -70.18 -33.46
N ALA A 391 139.43 -69.00 -34.02
CA ALA A 391 140.29 -68.35 -34.99
C ALA A 391 141.63 -67.90 -34.37
N LEU A 392 141.62 -67.42 -33.12
CA LEU A 392 142.83 -67.13 -32.37
C LEU A 392 143.67 -68.40 -32.15
N ASN A 393 143.06 -69.49 -31.73
CA ASN A 393 143.73 -70.78 -31.55
C ASN A 393 144.33 -71.30 -32.88
N ALA A 394 143.60 -71.17 -33.98
CA ALA A 394 144.08 -71.53 -35.31
C ALA A 394 145.24 -70.64 -35.79
N ALA A 395 145.20 -69.32 -35.51
CA ALA A 395 146.29 -68.40 -35.83
C ALA A 395 147.56 -68.71 -35.04
N VAL A 396 147.43 -69.12 -33.77
CA VAL A 396 148.55 -69.56 -32.92
C VAL A 396 149.18 -70.85 -33.46
N GLU A 397 148.37 -71.85 -33.83
CA GLU A 397 148.89 -73.11 -34.36
C GLU A 397 149.51 -72.94 -35.78
N ALA A 398 148.96 -72.02 -36.59
CA ALA A 398 149.53 -71.64 -37.87
C ALA A 398 150.89 -70.92 -37.72
N ALA A 399 151.07 -70.08 -36.69
CA ALA A 399 152.37 -69.48 -36.37
C ALA A 399 153.40 -70.52 -35.91
N ARG A 400 152.93 -71.60 -35.26
CA ARG A 400 153.75 -72.73 -34.80
C ARG A 400 154.28 -73.60 -35.95
N ALA A 401 153.57 -73.66 -37.07
CA ALA A 401 153.93 -74.42 -38.27
C ALA A 401 154.93 -73.69 -39.21
N GLY A 402 155.38 -72.48 -38.88
CA GLY A 402 156.37 -71.72 -39.66
C GLY A 402 155.92 -71.39 -41.08
N GLU A 403 156.82 -71.45 -42.09
CA GLU A 403 156.52 -71.06 -43.48
C GLU A 403 155.41 -71.92 -44.14
N GLN A 404 155.16 -73.15 -43.67
CA GLN A 404 154.08 -74.01 -44.18
C GLN A 404 152.69 -73.57 -43.70
N GLY A 405 152.60 -72.80 -42.61
CA GLY A 405 151.35 -72.33 -41.99
C GLY A 405 150.86 -70.97 -42.50
N ARG A 406 151.61 -70.29 -43.37
CA ARG A 406 151.35 -68.90 -43.79
C ARG A 406 149.97 -68.68 -44.40
N GLY A 407 149.52 -69.59 -45.28
CA GLY A 407 148.17 -69.53 -45.87
C GLY A 407 147.06 -69.73 -44.83
N PHE A 408 147.28 -70.63 -43.86
CA PHE A 408 146.36 -70.88 -42.76
C PHE A 408 146.27 -69.70 -41.78
N ALA A 409 147.39 -69.02 -41.50
CA ALA A 409 147.42 -67.85 -40.64
C ALA A 409 146.61 -66.67 -41.20
N VAL A 410 146.66 -66.46 -42.53
CA VAL A 410 145.85 -65.43 -43.20
C VAL A 410 144.36 -65.74 -43.09
N VAL A 411 143.97 -67.00 -43.36
CA VAL A 411 142.56 -67.43 -43.21
C VAL A 411 142.09 -67.30 -41.76
N ALA A 412 142.91 -67.69 -40.78
CA ALA A 412 142.58 -67.55 -39.36
C ALA A 412 142.42 -66.07 -38.95
N SER A 413 143.26 -65.16 -39.45
CA SER A 413 143.12 -63.71 -39.22
C SER A 413 141.85 -63.14 -39.87
N GLU A 414 141.49 -63.61 -41.06
CA GLU A 414 140.26 -63.20 -41.76
C GLU A 414 139.01 -63.70 -41.02
N VAL A 415 139.00 -64.97 -40.57
CA VAL A 415 137.93 -65.53 -39.74
C VAL A 415 137.79 -64.79 -38.41
N ARG A 416 138.91 -64.40 -37.78
CA ARG A 416 138.90 -63.60 -36.56
C ARG A 416 138.29 -62.21 -36.78
N THR A 417 138.66 -61.57 -37.89
CA THR A 417 138.13 -60.25 -38.26
C THR A 417 136.63 -60.33 -38.56
N LEU A 418 136.19 -61.38 -39.27
CA LEU A 418 134.79 -61.66 -39.52
C LEU A 418 134.01 -61.93 -38.22
N ALA A 419 134.57 -62.71 -37.30
CA ALA A 419 133.97 -62.97 -36.00
C ALA A 419 133.82 -61.70 -35.15
N SER A 420 134.82 -60.82 -35.13
CA SER A 420 134.73 -59.51 -34.46
C SER A 420 133.67 -58.61 -35.09
N ARG A 421 133.55 -58.61 -36.43
CA ARG A 421 132.50 -57.86 -37.14
C ARG A 421 131.11 -58.42 -36.83
N SER A 422 130.96 -59.75 -36.76
CA SER A 422 129.69 -60.40 -36.39
C SER A 422 129.30 -60.10 -34.94
N ALA A 423 130.24 -60.08 -34.00
CA ALA A 423 129.98 -59.70 -32.61
C ALA A 423 129.54 -58.24 -32.48
N GLN A 424 130.21 -57.33 -33.21
CA GLN A 424 129.84 -55.91 -33.23
C GLN A 424 128.44 -55.70 -33.83
N ALA A 425 128.13 -56.35 -34.96
CA ALA A 425 126.81 -56.29 -35.57
C ALA A 425 125.73 -56.88 -34.67
N ALA A 426 126.00 -58.00 -33.98
CA ALA A 426 125.07 -58.59 -33.02
C ALA A 426 124.77 -57.64 -31.85
N LYS A 427 125.78 -56.92 -31.34
CA LYS A 427 125.64 -55.94 -30.26
C LYS A 427 124.88 -54.69 -30.69
N GLU A 428 125.05 -54.25 -31.93
CA GLU A 428 124.25 -53.16 -32.52
C GLU A 428 122.78 -53.56 -32.68
N ILE A 429 122.49 -54.79 -33.15
CA ILE A 429 121.12 -55.31 -33.22
C ILE A 429 120.52 -55.45 -31.82
N GLU A 430 121.27 -55.96 -30.84
CA GLU A 430 120.83 -56.05 -29.44
C GLU A 430 120.45 -54.67 -28.88
N GLY A 431 121.24 -53.63 -29.14
CA GLY A 431 120.91 -52.25 -28.77
C GLY A 431 119.63 -51.73 -29.43
N LEU A 432 119.45 -51.96 -30.73
CA LEU A 432 118.24 -51.56 -31.47
C LEU A 432 116.99 -52.31 -31.00
N ILE A 433 117.11 -53.60 -30.69
CA ILE A 433 116.02 -54.42 -30.15
C ILE A 433 115.68 -53.99 -28.72
N GLY A 434 116.67 -53.69 -27.88
CA GLY A 434 116.46 -53.13 -26.55
C GLY A 434 115.70 -51.80 -26.59
N ALA A 435 116.09 -50.90 -27.49
CA ALA A 435 115.36 -49.64 -27.73
C ALA A 435 113.93 -49.89 -28.24
N SER A 436 113.75 -50.86 -29.14
CA SER A 436 112.42 -51.23 -29.66
C SER A 436 111.51 -51.80 -28.58
N VAL A 437 112.02 -52.68 -27.71
CA VAL A 437 111.26 -53.23 -26.56
C VAL A 437 110.80 -52.11 -25.63
N SER A 438 111.69 -51.16 -25.31
CA SER A 438 111.33 -50.01 -24.46
C SER A 438 110.24 -49.13 -25.10
N LEU A 439 110.32 -48.86 -26.41
CA LEU A 439 109.27 -48.12 -27.14
C LEU A 439 107.94 -48.87 -27.18
N ILE A 440 107.96 -50.19 -27.33
CA ILE A 440 106.76 -51.03 -27.31
C ILE A 440 106.13 -51.05 -25.91
N GLU A 441 106.93 -51.12 -24.84
CA GLU A 441 106.43 -51.04 -23.47
C GLU A 441 105.74 -49.70 -23.20
N GLN A 442 106.38 -48.58 -23.57
CA GLN A 442 105.78 -47.24 -23.46
C GLN A 442 104.49 -47.13 -24.28
N GLY A 443 104.51 -47.57 -25.55
CA GLY A 443 103.31 -47.58 -26.39
C GLY A 443 102.20 -48.47 -25.84
N SER A 444 102.55 -49.60 -25.21
CA SER A 444 101.56 -50.47 -24.56
C SER A 444 100.91 -49.79 -23.36
N GLU A 445 101.67 -49.06 -22.54
CA GLU A 445 101.12 -48.31 -21.41
C GLU A 445 100.14 -47.21 -21.87
N GLU A 446 100.50 -46.43 -22.90
CA GLU A 446 99.62 -45.39 -23.46
C GLU A 446 98.32 -45.98 -24.03
N VAL A 447 98.40 -47.12 -24.72
CA VAL A 447 97.23 -47.80 -25.30
C VAL A 447 96.34 -48.40 -24.21
N ILE A 448 96.91 -48.93 -23.12
CA ILE A 448 96.14 -49.37 -21.93
C ILE A 448 95.40 -48.19 -21.29
N ALA A 449 96.07 -47.04 -21.12
CA ALA A 449 95.45 -45.83 -20.60
C ALA A 449 94.32 -45.31 -21.51
N ALA A 450 94.53 -45.35 -22.83
CA ALA A 450 93.49 -45.03 -23.81
C ALA A 450 92.29 -45.98 -23.71
N GLY A 451 92.52 -47.28 -23.45
CA GLY A 451 91.48 -48.28 -23.24
C GLY A 451 90.67 -48.02 -21.98
N SER A 452 91.32 -47.68 -20.86
CA SER A 452 90.65 -47.26 -19.62
C SER A 452 89.77 -46.03 -19.85
N THR A 453 90.31 -45.02 -20.56
CA THR A 453 89.58 -43.79 -20.88
C THR A 453 88.34 -44.08 -21.72
N MET A 454 88.39 -45.04 -22.66
CA MET A 454 87.22 -45.45 -23.44
C MET A 454 86.12 -46.09 -22.57
N ASN A 455 86.50 -46.89 -21.56
CA ASN A 455 85.54 -47.45 -20.61
C ASN A 455 84.90 -46.36 -19.75
N GLU A 456 85.68 -45.39 -19.26
CA GLU A 456 85.16 -44.24 -18.52
C GLU A 456 84.18 -43.41 -19.37
N ILE A 457 84.44 -43.24 -20.67
CA ILE A 457 83.52 -42.59 -21.61
C ILE A 457 82.22 -43.39 -21.73
N VAL A 458 82.29 -44.72 -21.90
CA VAL A 458 81.08 -45.57 -21.98
C VAL A 458 80.23 -45.41 -20.72
N ASP A 459 80.84 -45.43 -19.54
CA ASP A 459 80.11 -45.28 -18.27
C ASP A 459 79.55 -43.86 -18.09
N ALA A 460 80.28 -42.82 -18.52
CA ALA A 460 79.77 -41.45 -18.50
C ALA A 460 78.57 -41.26 -19.45
N VAL A 461 78.65 -41.82 -20.65
CA VAL A 461 77.56 -41.75 -21.64
C VAL A 461 76.33 -42.53 -21.18
N LYS A 462 76.50 -43.69 -20.53
CA LYS A 462 75.38 -44.40 -19.88
C LYS A 462 74.64 -43.53 -18.87
N ARG A 463 75.37 -42.83 -17.99
CA ARG A 463 74.75 -41.89 -17.03
C ARG A 463 73.98 -40.78 -17.74
N VAL A 464 74.47 -40.28 -18.88
CA VAL A 464 73.74 -39.31 -19.70
C VAL A 464 72.46 -39.91 -20.26
N THR A 465 72.50 -41.14 -20.77
CA THR A 465 71.31 -41.86 -21.25
C THR A 465 70.27 -42.01 -20.14
N ASP A 466 70.67 -42.41 -18.93
CA ASP A 466 69.77 -42.55 -17.78
C ASP A 466 69.10 -41.21 -17.42
N ILE A 467 69.87 -40.13 -17.34
CA ILE A 467 69.32 -38.78 -17.07
C ILE A 467 68.34 -38.35 -18.17
N MET A 468 68.63 -38.66 -19.44
CA MET A 468 67.71 -38.32 -20.54
C MET A 468 66.41 -39.12 -20.46
N LEU A 469 66.45 -40.38 -20.03
CA LEU A 469 65.24 -41.18 -19.80
C LEU A 469 64.40 -40.62 -18.65
N ASP A 470 65.04 -40.20 -17.55
CA ASP A 470 64.35 -39.55 -16.43
C ASP A 470 63.71 -38.22 -16.85
N ILE A 471 64.39 -37.40 -17.67
CA ILE A 471 63.83 -36.15 -18.20
C ILE A 471 62.63 -36.42 -19.12
N ALA A 472 62.70 -37.45 -19.97
CA ALA A 472 61.60 -37.83 -20.83
C ALA A 472 60.37 -38.26 -20.00
N ALA A 473 60.57 -39.11 -19.00
CA ALA A 473 59.51 -39.55 -18.10
C ALA A 473 58.89 -38.38 -17.31
N ALA A 474 59.72 -37.50 -16.75
CA ALA A 474 59.24 -36.31 -16.04
C ALA A 474 58.49 -35.34 -16.96
N SER A 475 58.93 -35.18 -18.21
CA SER A 475 58.26 -34.34 -19.20
C SER A 475 56.90 -34.92 -19.61
N ASP A 476 56.79 -36.24 -19.75
CA ASP A 476 55.51 -36.92 -20.01
C ASP A 476 54.53 -36.74 -18.84
N GLU A 477 55.01 -36.83 -17.60
CA GLU A 477 54.19 -36.57 -16.41
C GLU A 477 53.74 -35.10 -16.33
N GLN A 478 54.63 -34.16 -16.60
CA GLN A 478 54.29 -32.73 -16.71
C GLN A 478 53.24 -32.48 -17.79
N SER A 479 53.36 -33.12 -18.95
CA SER A 479 52.38 -33.02 -20.04
C SER A 479 50.99 -33.46 -19.58
N ARG A 480 50.88 -34.59 -18.88
CA ARG A 480 49.61 -35.06 -18.30
C ARG A 480 49.05 -34.09 -17.25
N GLY A 481 49.91 -33.51 -16.41
CA GLY A 481 49.54 -32.48 -15.45
C GLY A 481 48.99 -31.21 -16.12
N ILE A 482 49.64 -30.76 -17.20
CA ILE A 482 49.18 -29.59 -17.97
C ILE A 482 47.81 -29.84 -18.60
N VAL A 483 47.54 -31.03 -19.13
CA VAL A 483 46.22 -31.38 -19.66
C VAL A 483 45.13 -31.27 -18.59
N GLN A 484 45.39 -31.73 -17.36
CA GLN A 484 44.44 -31.57 -16.25
C GLN A 484 44.20 -30.10 -15.89
N VAL A 485 45.26 -29.28 -15.86
CA VAL A 485 45.14 -27.84 -15.60
C VAL A 485 44.37 -27.15 -16.72
N SER A 486 44.62 -27.51 -17.98
CA SER A 486 43.87 -26.98 -19.13
C SER A 486 42.38 -27.30 -19.03
N GLN A 487 42.02 -28.49 -18.54
CA GLN A 487 40.62 -28.84 -18.33
C GLN A 487 39.98 -28.04 -17.19
N ALA A 488 40.71 -27.79 -16.10
CA ALA A 488 40.26 -26.91 -15.02
C ALA A 488 40.05 -25.46 -15.49
N ILE A 489 40.92 -24.96 -16.37
CA ILE A 489 40.78 -23.63 -16.99
C ILE A 489 39.51 -23.57 -17.86
N SER A 490 39.21 -24.62 -18.62
CA SER A 490 37.97 -24.68 -19.43
C SER A 490 36.70 -24.69 -18.58
N GLU A 491 36.69 -25.38 -17.43
CA GLU A 491 35.59 -25.30 -16.48
C GLU A 491 35.48 -23.90 -15.83
N MET A 492 36.61 -23.27 -15.50
CA MET A 492 36.62 -21.88 -15.01
C MET A 492 36.07 -20.89 -16.04
N ASP A 493 36.38 -21.06 -17.32
CA ASP A 493 35.84 -20.24 -18.40
C ASP A 493 34.31 -20.37 -18.47
N LYS A 494 33.80 -21.61 -18.42
CA LYS A 494 32.35 -21.87 -18.39
C LYS A 494 31.65 -21.20 -17.21
N VAL A 495 32.23 -21.27 -16.01
CA VAL A 495 31.69 -20.58 -14.82
C VAL A 495 31.77 -19.06 -15.00
N THR A 496 32.83 -18.54 -15.60
CA THR A 496 33.00 -17.10 -15.87
C THR A 496 31.93 -16.59 -16.85
N GLN A 497 31.65 -17.33 -17.92
CA GLN A 497 30.55 -17.02 -18.85
C GLN A 497 29.18 -17.11 -18.16
N GLN A 498 28.97 -18.11 -17.30
CA GLN A 498 27.73 -18.22 -16.52
C GLN A 498 27.56 -17.04 -15.54
N ASN A 499 28.64 -16.58 -14.91
CA ASN A 499 28.62 -15.40 -14.06
C ASN A 499 28.26 -14.15 -14.87
N ALA A 500 28.78 -13.99 -16.08
CA ALA A 500 28.41 -12.88 -16.96
C ALA A 500 26.90 -12.88 -17.28
N SER A 501 26.34 -14.05 -17.61
CA SER A 501 24.89 -14.21 -17.81
C SER A 501 24.09 -13.89 -16.54
N LEU A 502 24.53 -14.37 -15.37
CA LEU A 502 23.87 -14.10 -14.09
C LEU A 502 23.92 -12.62 -13.72
N VAL A 503 25.02 -11.93 -14.04
CA VAL A 503 25.14 -10.49 -13.89
C VAL A 503 24.12 -9.77 -14.78
N GLU A 504 23.96 -10.15 -16.05
CA GLU A 504 22.92 -9.54 -16.91
C GLU A 504 21.50 -9.75 -16.35
N GLU A 505 21.18 -10.98 -15.93
CA GLU A 505 19.89 -11.31 -15.33
C GLU A 505 19.64 -10.53 -14.03
N ALA A 506 20.65 -10.43 -13.16
CA ALA A 506 20.57 -9.70 -11.90
C ALA A 506 20.40 -8.18 -12.13
N SER A 507 21.07 -7.62 -13.14
CA SER A 507 20.89 -6.21 -13.54
C SER A 507 19.47 -5.95 -14.03
N ALA A 508 18.92 -6.84 -14.86
CA ALA A 508 17.55 -6.72 -15.34
C ALA A 508 16.53 -6.85 -14.19
N ALA A 509 16.75 -7.78 -13.26
CA ALA A 509 15.91 -7.94 -12.08
C ALA A 509 15.98 -6.71 -11.15
N ALA A 510 17.17 -6.15 -10.94
CA ALA A 510 17.37 -4.92 -10.17
C ALA A 510 16.62 -3.74 -10.82
N ALA A 511 16.78 -3.52 -12.12
CA ALA A 511 16.06 -2.45 -12.83
C ALA A 511 14.53 -2.61 -12.73
N SER A 512 14.01 -3.84 -12.83
CA SER A 512 12.59 -4.13 -12.62
C SER A 512 12.13 -3.81 -11.20
N LEU A 513 12.91 -4.15 -10.18
CA LEU A 513 12.62 -3.81 -8.78
C LEU A 513 12.63 -2.30 -8.55
N GLU A 514 13.56 -1.56 -9.17
CA GLU A 514 13.61 -0.11 -9.10
C GLU A 514 12.34 0.52 -9.70
N GLU A 515 11.89 0.02 -10.85
CA GLU A 515 10.65 0.47 -11.48
C GLU A 515 9.42 0.15 -10.61
N GLN A 516 9.36 -1.04 -10.00
CA GLN A 516 8.26 -1.40 -9.08
C GLN A 516 8.24 -0.50 -7.84
N ALA A 517 9.41 -0.21 -7.25
CA ALA A 517 9.52 0.72 -6.12
C ALA A 517 9.09 2.15 -6.50
N ALA A 518 9.47 2.62 -7.69
CA ALA A 518 9.03 3.92 -8.21
C ALA A 518 7.50 3.96 -8.42
N ARG A 519 6.91 2.89 -8.99
CA ARG A 519 5.46 2.77 -9.16
C ARG A 519 4.72 2.73 -7.82
N LEU A 520 5.25 2.01 -6.83
CA LEU A 520 4.70 1.99 -5.47
C LEU A 520 4.74 3.39 -4.85
N THR A 521 5.88 4.08 -4.95
CA THR A 521 6.05 5.45 -4.46
C THR A 521 5.06 6.39 -5.13
N GLN A 522 4.93 6.34 -6.46
CA GLN A 522 3.98 7.16 -7.22
C GLN A 522 2.52 6.86 -6.86
N ALA A 523 2.19 5.59 -6.59
CA ALA A 523 0.84 5.20 -6.18
C ALA A 523 0.50 5.71 -4.77
N VAL A 524 1.46 5.77 -3.86
CA VAL A 524 1.26 6.31 -2.51
C VAL A 524 1.42 7.82 -2.43
N ASP A 525 2.12 8.46 -3.37
CA ASP A 525 2.28 9.93 -3.45
C ASP A 525 0.95 10.67 -3.67
N ALA A 526 -0.07 9.99 -4.22
CA ALA A 526 -1.43 10.52 -4.28
C ALA A 526 -1.99 10.79 -2.87
N PHE A 527 -1.48 10.12 -1.84
CA PHE A 527 -1.91 10.26 -0.46
C PHE A 527 -1.03 11.24 0.32
N HIS A 528 -1.63 12.33 0.79
CA HIS A 528 -0.96 13.32 1.62
C HIS A 528 -1.00 12.87 3.08
N LEU A 529 0.18 12.65 3.65
CA LEU A 529 0.36 12.32 5.07
C LEU A 529 0.68 13.59 5.86
N GLN A 530 0.27 13.64 7.13
CA GLN A 530 0.78 14.67 8.04
C GLN A 530 2.29 14.48 8.16
N ASP A 531 3.04 15.54 7.87
CA ASP A 531 4.49 15.52 7.90
C ASP A 531 4.96 15.60 9.36
N THR A 532 4.86 14.48 10.09
CA THR A 532 5.21 14.39 11.51
C THR A 532 6.74 14.46 11.73
N GLY A 533 7.54 14.61 10.67
CA GLY A 533 9.00 14.64 10.71
C GLY A 533 9.64 16.02 10.92
N ALA A 534 8.91 17.12 10.76
CA ALA A 534 9.52 18.47 10.84
C ALA A 534 9.72 18.98 12.27
N THR A 535 9.00 18.46 13.27
CA THR A 535 9.03 19.02 14.64
C THR A 535 10.14 18.49 15.54
N MET A 536 10.78 17.35 15.23
CA MET A 536 11.92 16.84 16.02
C MET A 536 13.29 17.39 15.63
N ARG A 537 13.44 18.04 14.46
CA ARG A 537 14.72 18.64 14.04
C ARG A 537 15.02 20.02 14.65
N SER A 538 14.06 20.65 15.34
CA SER A 538 14.24 21.98 15.95
C SER A 538 14.61 21.97 17.44
N SER A 539 14.75 20.80 18.07
CA SER A 539 15.11 20.65 19.50
C SER A 539 16.59 20.29 19.72
N PHE A 540 17.41 20.23 18.67
CA PHE A 540 18.83 19.86 18.74
C PHE A 540 19.78 20.82 17.99
N LEU A 541 19.36 22.08 17.85
CA LEU A 541 20.23 23.23 17.58
C LEU A 541 19.94 24.28 18.63
#